data_AF-A0A4Q5QH10-F1
#
_entry.id   AF-A0A4Q5QH10-F1
#
_cell.length_a   1.000
_cell.length_b   1.000
_cell.length_c   1.000
_cell.angle_alpha   90.00
_cell.angle_beta   90.00
_cell.angle_gamma   90.00
#
_symmetry.space_group_name_H-M   'P 1'
#
loop_
_entity.id
_entity.type
_entity.pdbx_description
1 polymer ?
#
loop_
_entity_poly.entity_id
_entity_poly.type
_entity_poly.pdbx_seq_one_letter_code
_entity_poly.pdbx_strand_id
1 'polypeptide(L)' 'RALVDRVFAVDKEGQISHAGLFMLLRVGITDERWLRGMAAIRDSIRIIGSKTYVRFYGRPTPDAAWTPVSMDLASA' A
#
# COMPACT_ATOMS: atom_id res chain seq x y z
N ARG A 1 -12.09 18.45 11.49
CA ARG A 1 -10.68 18.62 11.96
C ARG A 1 -10.04 17.27 12.25
N ALA A 2 -10.59 16.49 13.21
CA ALA A 2 -10.07 15.18 13.61
C ALA A 2 -9.76 14.17 12.48
N LEU A 3 -10.52 14.15 11.39
CA LEU A 3 -10.24 13.26 10.25
C LEU A 3 -8.93 13.62 9.54
N VAL A 4 -8.71 14.90 9.25
CA VAL A 4 -7.52 15.38 8.53
C VAL A 4 -6.30 15.20 9.42
N ASP A 5 -6.39 15.63 10.68
CA ASP A 5 -5.28 15.56 11.65
C ASP A 5 -4.81 14.11 11.88
N ARG A 6 -5.74 13.14 11.88
CA ARG A 6 -5.43 11.72 12.01
C ARG A 6 -4.76 11.14 10.76
N VAL A 7 -5.14 11.61 9.58
CA VAL A 7 -4.59 11.12 8.30
C VAL A 7 -3.17 11.64 8.07
N PHE A 8 -2.90 12.89 8.45
CA PHE A 8 -1.58 13.51 8.33
C PHE A 8 -0.71 13.36 9.58
N ALA A 9 -1.15 12.58 10.57
CA ALA A 9 -0.29 12.20 11.69
C ALA A 9 0.86 11.34 11.16
N VAL A 10 2.08 11.80 11.40
CA VAL A 10 3.30 11.07 11.02
C VAL A 10 3.68 10.08 12.12
N ASP A 11 4.21 8.93 11.72
CA ASP A 11 4.89 8.03 12.64
C ASP A 11 6.27 8.58 13.05
N LYS A 12 7.01 7.80 13.86
CA LYS A 12 8.34 8.22 14.36
C LYS A 12 9.37 8.40 13.23
N GLU A 13 9.15 7.79 12.06
CA GLU A 13 10.01 7.92 10.89
C GLU A 13 9.56 9.06 9.95
N GLY A 14 8.57 9.87 10.38
CA GLY A 14 8.05 10.98 9.60
C GLY A 14 7.13 10.56 8.46
N GLN A 15 6.70 9.30 8.41
CA GLN A 15 5.88 8.77 7.32
C GLN A 15 4.39 8.94 7.60
N ILE A 16 3.64 9.26 6.55
CA ILE A 16 2.19 9.41 6.59
C ILE A 16 1.54 8.03 6.38
N SER A 17 0.46 7.74 7.11
CA SER A 17 -0.31 6.51 6.90
C SER A 17 -0.91 6.44 5.49
N HIS A 18 -0.42 5.54 4.64
CA HIS A 18 -1.01 5.27 3.33
C HIS A 18 -2.50 4.90 3.44
N ALA A 19 -2.86 4.06 4.42
CA ALA A 19 -4.25 3.67 4.64
C ALA A 19 -5.14 4.87 5.00
N GLY A 20 -4.65 5.77 5.87
CA GLY A 20 -5.35 7.02 6.20
C GLY A 20 -5.55 7.92 4.98
N LEU A 21 -4.52 8.07 4.16
CA LEU A 21 -4.59 8.89 2.94
C LEU A 21 -5.64 8.36 1.96
N PHE A 22 -5.66 7.04 1.72
CA PHE A 22 -6.68 6.43 0.86
C PHE A 22 -8.10 6.52 1.44
N MET A 23 -8.24 6.46 2.77
CA MET A 23 -9.53 6.69 3.42
C MET A 23 -10.03 8.13 3.22
N LEU A 24 -9.14 9.12 3.34
CA LEU A 24 -9.47 10.52 3.08
C LEU A 24 -9.97 10.74 1.65
N LEU A 25 -9.28 10.15 0.67
CA LEU A 25 -9.61 10.23 -0.75
C LEU A 25 -10.94 9.56 -1.13
N ARG A 26 -11.53 8.74 -0.24
CA ARG A 26 -12.82 8.07 -0.43
C ARG A 26 -14.00 8.85 0.15
N VAL A 27 -13.74 9.91 0.91
CA VAL A 27 -14.81 10.73 1.50
C VAL A 27 -15.50 11.53 0.39
N GLY A 28 -16.78 11.23 0.16
CA GLY A 28 -17.61 11.83 -0.89
C GLY A 28 -18.10 13.24 -0.58
N ILE A 29 -17.18 14.19 -0.33
CA ILE A 29 -17.51 15.60 -0.20
C ILE A 29 -17.45 16.26 -1.59
N THR A 30 -18.52 16.97 -1.96
CA THR A 30 -18.68 17.60 -3.28
C THR A 30 -18.24 19.06 -3.35
N ASP A 31 -17.81 19.63 -2.22
CA ASP A 31 -17.27 20.99 -2.16
C ASP A 31 -16.07 21.16 -3.10
N GLU A 32 -16.05 22.20 -3.93
CA GLU A 32 -14.99 22.37 -4.93
C GLU A 32 -13.60 22.56 -4.32
N ARG A 33 -13.49 23.24 -3.18
CA ARG A 33 -12.20 23.43 -2.50
C ARG A 33 -11.68 22.09 -1.99
N TRP A 34 -12.57 21.25 -1.47
CA TRP A 34 -12.23 19.87 -1.11
C TRP A 34 -11.75 19.06 -2.31
N LEU A 35 -12.49 19.07 -3.42
CA LEU A 35 -12.15 18.33 -4.63
C LEU A 35 -10.78 18.76 -5.19
N ARG A 36 -10.49 20.07 -5.22
CA ARG A 36 -9.15 20.58 -5.61
C ARG A 36 -8.05 20.07 -4.68
N GLY A 37 -8.30 20.02 -3.37
CA GLY A 37 -7.35 19.46 -2.40
C GLY A 37 -7.11 17.96 -2.62
N MET A 38 -8.17 17.18 -2.84
CA MET A 38 -8.06 15.74 -3.12
C MET A 38 -7.35 15.47 -4.46
N ALA A 39 -7.55 16.32 -5.47
CA ALA A 39 -6.83 16.24 -6.73
C ALA A 39 -5.33 16.47 -6.54
N ALA A 40 -4.95 17.56 -5.86
CA ALA A 40 -3.53 17.86 -5.59
C ALA A 40 -2.82 16.74 -4.80
N ILE A 41 -3.53 16.08 -3.87
CA ILE A 41 -3.01 14.91 -3.16
C ILE A 41 -2.79 13.72 -4.11
N ARG A 42 -3.72 13.46 -5.04
CA ARG A 42 -3.52 12.37 -6.02
C ARG A 42 -2.34 12.66 -6.95
N ASP A 43 -2.20 13.91 -7.38
CA ASP A 43 -1.14 14.34 -8.29
C ASP A 43 0.26 14.25 -7.66
N SER A 44 0.35 14.29 -6.32
CA SER A 44 1.61 14.14 -5.60
C SER A 44 2.03 12.68 -5.38
N ILE A 45 1.14 11.70 -5.59
CA ILE A 45 1.45 10.28 -5.43
C ILE A 45 2.29 9.80 -6.63
N ARG A 46 3.48 9.26 -6.35
CA ARG A 46 4.38 8.68 -7.35
C ARG A 46 4.63 7.21 -7.04
N ILE A 47 4.53 6.35 -8.05
CA ILE A 47 4.95 4.95 -7.95
C ILE A 47 6.48 4.94 -8.09
N ILE A 48 7.18 4.79 -6.97
CA ILE A 48 8.65 4.75 -6.92
C ILE A 48 9.23 3.34 -7.18
N GLY A 49 8.37 2.32 -7.21
CA GLY A 49 8.75 0.94 -7.49
C GLY A 49 7.62 -0.04 -7.26
N SER A 50 7.80 -1.26 -7.75
CA SER A 50 6.90 -2.39 -7.52
C SER A 50 7.69 -3.56 -6.94
N LYS A 51 7.14 -4.25 -5.94
CA LYS A 51 7.71 -5.51 -5.44
C LYS A 51 6.89 -6.67 -6.00
N THR A 52 7.52 -7.53 -6.78
CA THR A 52 6.87 -8.76 -7.26
C THR A 52 6.98 -9.82 -6.17
N TYR A 53 5.84 -10.32 -5.70
CA TYR A 53 5.80 -11.39 -4.72
C TYR A 53 5.66 -12.74 -5.44
N VAL A 54 6.73 -13.54 -5.43
CA VAL A 54 6.78 -14.86 -6.08
C VAL A 54 6.78 -15.95 -5.01
N ARG A 55 5.95 -16.98 -5.18
CA ARG A 55 5.97 -18.19 -4.35
C ARG A 55 6.24 -19.41 -5.20
N PHE A 56 7.13 -20.27 -4.74
CA PHE A 56 7.44 -21.55 -5.38
C PHE A 56 6.85 -22.69 -4.56
N TYR A 57 6.32 -23.69 -5.25
CA TYR A 57 5.79 -24.89 -4.64
C TYR A 57 6.35 -26.10 -5.36
N GLY A 58 6.67 -27.15 -4.60
CA GLY A 58 7.14 -28.43 -5.11
C GLY A 58 6.28 -29.57 -4.60
N ARG A 59 6.32 -30.71 -5.30
CA ARG A 59 5.79 -31.98 -4.80
C ARG A 59 6.64 -33.14 -5.33
N PRO A 60 6.87 -34.19 -4.53
CA PRO A 60 7.73 -35.31 -4.93
C PRO A 60 7.08 -36.24 -5.95
N THR A 61 5.75 -36.36 -5.95
CA THR A 61 4.98 -37.20 -6.88
C THR A 61 3.71 -36.49 -7.36
N PRO A 62 3.08 -36.93 -8.46
CA PRO A 62 1.85 -36.31 -8.97
C PRO A 62 0.68 -36.30 -7.98
N ASP A 63 0.66 -37.23 -7.02
CA ASP A 63 -0.43 -37.37 -6.05
C ASP A 63 -0.09 -36.76 -4.68
N ALA A 64 1.16 -36.31 -4.47
CA ALA A 64 1.58 -35.70 -3.22
C ALA A 64 1.10 -34.24 -3.08
N ALA A 65 1.00 -33.80 -1.82
CA ALA A 65 0.64 -32.43 -1.50
C ALA A 65 1.75 -31.45 -1.91
N TRP A 66 1.34 -30.25 -2.34
CA TRP A 66 2.26 -29.16 -2.64
C TRP A 66 2.87 -28.60 -1.36
N THR A 67 4.19 -28.47 -1.33
CA THR A 67 4.92 -27.86 -0.21
C THR A 67 5.58 -26.56 -0.68
N PRO A 68 5.55 -25.49 0.13
CA PRO A 68 6.21 -24.24 -0.21
C PRO A 68 7.73 -24.43 -0.20
N VAL A 69 8.39 -23.91 -1.22
CA VAL A 69 9.86 -23.86 -1.29
C VAL A 69 10.32 -22.54 -0.69
N SER A 70 11.01 -22.60 0.44
CA SER A 70 11.67 -21.43 1.03
C SER A 70 12.90 -21.09 0.19
N MET A 71 12.92 -19.93 -0.45
CA MET A 71 14.10 -19.42 -1.14
C MET A 71 14.72 -18.30 -0.32
N ASP A 72 16.03 -18.38 -0.12
CA ASP A 72 16.80 -17.24 0.33
C ASP A 72 17.03 -16.29 -0.85
N LEU A 73 16.19 -15.26 -0.94
CA LEU A 73 16.30 -14.23 -1.97
C LEU A 73 17.39 -13.20 -1.65
N ALA A 74 17.98 -13.21 -0.45
CA ALA A 74 18.99 -12.23 -0.04
C ALA A 74 20.42 -12.62 -0.45
N SER A 75 20.65 -13.91 -0.75
CA SER A 75 21.95 -14.44 -1.17
C SER A 75 22.20 -14.41 -2.69
N ALA A 76 21.24 -13.91 -3.47
CA ALA A 76 21.28 -13.87 -4.94
C ALA A 76 21.70 -12.49 -5.48
#